data_AF-A0A290WQ25-F1
#
_entry.id   AF-A0A290WQ25-F1
#
_cell.length_a   1.000
_cell.length_b   1.000
_cell.length_c   1.000
_cell.angle_alpha   90.00
_cell.angle_beta   90.00
_cell.angle_gamma   90.00
#
_symmetry.space_group_name_H-M   'P 1'
#
loop_
_entity.id
_entity.type
_entity.pdbx_description
1 polymer ?
#
loop_
_entity_poly.entity_id
_entity_poly.type
_entity_poly.pdbx_seq_one_letter_code
_entity_poly.pdbx_strand_id
1 'polypeptide(L)'
;MYELYLPDDRAENSWDKELSCIKVLIDWLESIGEDVPDNLAARRKQLNSATAEGLTDALFWPDSAGKALAIRSNFVLLPTEDGQKALDQVDVFVVISALLNNLRETTAAENLRSSQYERKVLSPTNFLRFNDGVIQAALLRAARNGELNYASSNDVANSANMTDHILKMIDKAEFEDGEALTEFLLAIGLGTLRLEERDLNSVVHTITAKLEKMPRFVGILARALEAGKLPIHHSDQLR
;
A
#
# COMPACT_ATOMS: atom_id res chain seq x y z
N MET A 1 27.06 -1.64 17.95
CA MET A 1 26.95 -1.69 16.47
C MET A 1 25.57 -2.26 16.19
N TYR A 2 24.64 -1.49 15.65
CA TYR A 2 23.32 -2.01 15.29
C TYR A 2 23.48 -2.76 13.97
N GLU A 3 23.22 -4.06 13.95
CA GLU A 3 23.16 -4.83 12.71
C GLU A 3 21.82 -4.51 12.03
N LEU A 4 21.88 -3.94 10.83
CA LEU A 4 20.70 -3.67 10.01
C LEU A 4 20.53 -4.81 9.01
N TYR A 5 19.60 -5.71 9.27
CA TYR A 5 19.33 -6.83 8.36
C TYR A 5 18.51 -6.35 7.16
N LEU A 6 19.08 -6.42 5.96
CA LEU A 6 18.38 -6.10 4.72
C LEU A 6 17.45 -7.25 4.29
N PRO A 7 16.33 -6.94 3.61
CA PRO A 7 15.45 -7.98 3.05
C PRO A 7 16.17 -8.88 2.04
N ASP A 8 15.74 -10.14 1.97
CA ASP A 8 16.16 -11.10 0.93
C ASP A 8 15.74 -10.61 -0.46
N ASP A 9 16.65 -10.71 -1.44
CA ASP A 9 16.44 -10.30 -2.84
C ASP A 9 15.41 -11.20 -3.56
N ARG A 10 15.08 -12.36 -2.99
CA ARG A 10 14.06 -13.28 -3.48
C ARG A 10 12.66 -13.00 -2.94
N ALA A 11 12.52 -12.02 -2.05
CA ALA A 11 11.21 -11.64 -1.55
C ALA A 11 10.31 -11.16 -2.69
N GLU A 12 9.02 -11.53 -2.63
CA GLU A 12 8.05 -11.15 -3.64
C GLU A 12 7.95 -9.62 -3.76
N ASN A 13 8.26 -9.08 -4.94
CA ASN A 13 8.37 -7.66 -5.18
C ASN A 13 6.99 -7.00 -5.33
N SER A 14 6.73 -5.95 -4.54
CA SER A 14 5.47 -5.19 -4.58
C SER A 14 5.20 -4.56 -5.95
N TRP A 15 6.23 -4.15 -6.68
CA TRP A 15 6.09 -3.56 -8.03
C TRP A 15 5.76 -4.59 -9.10
N ASP A 16 6.19 -5.85 -8.95
CA ASP A 16 5.80 -6.93 -9.86
C ASP A 16 4.32 -7.31 -9.68
N LYS A 17 3.84 -7.29 -8.42
CA LYS A 17 2.41 -7.42 -8.10
C LYS A 17 1.61 -6.27 -8.68
N GLU A 18 2.09 -5.04 -8.52
CA GLU A 18 1.47 -3.85 -9.11
C GLU A 18 1.38 -3.98 -10.62
N LEU A 19 2.46 -4.34 -11.30
CA LEU A 19 2.47 -4.51 -12.75
C LEU A 19 1.47 -5.58 -13.21
N SER A 20 1.38 -6.69 -12.48
CA SER A 20 0.40 -7.76 -12.74
C SER A 20 -1.04 -7.27 -12.54
N CYS A 21 -1.30 -6.52 -11.47
CA CYS A 21 -2.59 -5.90 -11.19
C CYS A 21 -2.99 -4.90 -12.28
N ILE A 22 -2.07 -4.03 -12.71
CA ILE A 22 -2.32 -3.05 -13.77
C ILE A 22 -2.67 -3.74 -15.09
N LYS A 23 -2.02 -4.86 -15.44
CA LYS A 23 -2.38 -5.64 -16.63
C LYS A 23 -3.82 -6.16 -16.54
N VAL A 24 -4.19 -6.76 -15.41
CA VAL A 24 -5.57 -7.24 -15.17
C VAL A 24 -6.59 -6.11 -15.28
N LEU A 25 -6.29 -4.94 -14.71
CA LEU A 25 -7.17 -3.77 -14.77
C LEU A 25 -7.34 -3.25 -16.20
N ILE A 26 -6.26 -3.18 -16.98
CA ILE A 26 -6.31 -2.75 -18.38
C ILE A 26 -7.15 -3.72 -19.21
N ASP A 27 -6.87 -5.02 -19.12
CA ASP A 27 -7.62 -6.05 -19.85
C ASP A 27 -9.10 -6.01 -19.48
N TRP A 28 -9.41 -5.75 -18.19
CA TRP A 28 -10.79 -5.58 -17.73
C TRP A 28 -11.46 -4.33 -18.29
N LEU A 29 -10.81 -3.16 -18.24
CA LEU A 29 -11.35 -1.91 -18.80
C LEU A 29 -11.63 -2.04 -20.30
N GLU A 30 -10.71 -2.65 -21.04
CA GLU A 30 -10.89 -2.93 -22.46
C GLU A 30 -12.08 -3.87 -22.70
N SER A 31 -12.26 -4.90 -21.86
CA SER A 31 -13.38 -5.84 -21.97
C SER A 31 -14.76 -5.22 -21.75
N ILE A 32 -14.82 -4.13 -20.98
CA ILE A 32 -16.06 -3.36 -20.73
C ILE A 32 -16.19 -2.13 -21.65
N GLY A 33 -15.25 -1.93 -22.58
CA GLY A 33 -15.26 -0.82 -23.53
C GLY A 33 -14.96 0.55 -22.91
N GLU A 34 -14.25 0.59 -21.78
CA GLU A 34 -13.83 1.83 -21.13
C GLU A 34 -12.38 2.19 -21.45
N ASP A 35 -12.12 3.49 -21.60
CA ASP A 35 -10.77 3.99 -21.89
C ASP A 35 -9.82 3.79 -20.71
N VAL A 36 -8.62 3.30 -21.02
CA VAL A 36 -7.50 3.20 -20.08
C VAL A 36 -6.97 4.61 -19.75
N PRO A 37 -6.91 5.01 -18.47
CA PRO A 37 -6.34 6.30 -18.10
C PRO A 37 -4.85 6.44 -18.45
N ASP A 38 -4.43 7.63 -18.88
CA ASP A 38 -3.04 7.90 -19.24
C ASP A 38 -2.03 7.63 -18.12
N ASN A 39 -2.39 7.96 -16.87
CA ASN A 39 -1.53 7.71 -15.71
C ASN A 39 -1.31 6.20 -15.47
N LEU A 40 -2.32 5.37 -15.71
CA LEU A 40 -2.23 3.91 -15.60
C LEU A 40 -1.34 3.32 -16.70
N ALA A 41 -1.51 3.78 -17.94
CA ALA A 41 -0.67 3.37 -19.07
C ALA A 41 0.79 3.82 -18.89
N ALA A 42 1.01 5.05 -18.39
CA ALA A 42 2.33 5.58 -18.07
C ALA A 42 3.01 4.78 -16.95
N ARG A 43 2.28 4.46 -15.88
CA ARG A 43 2.80 3.63 -14.78
C ARG A 43 3.19 2.23 -15.26
N ARG A 44 2.36 1.58 -16.08
CA ARG A 44 2.71 0.29 -16.71
C ARG A 44 4.03 0.39 -17.48
N LYS A 45 4.21 1.44 -18.29
CA LYS A 45 5.43 1.65 -19.06
C LYS A 45 6.65 1.83 -18.15
N GLN A 46 6.52 2.65 -17.10
CA GLN A 46 7.56 2.89 -16.11
C GLN A 46 8.00 1.61 -15.41
N LEU A 47 7.04 0.79 -14.94
CA LEU A 47 7.35 -0.47 -14.25
C LEU A 47 8.02 -1.50 -15.19
N ASN A 48 7.60 -1.55 -16.46
CA ASN A 48 8.26 -2.42 -17.43
C ASN A 48 9.73 -2.01 -17.68
N SER A 49 10.02 -0.70 -17.79
CA SER A 49 11.41 -0.23 -17.97
C SER A 49 12.27 -0.37 -16.72
N ALA A 50 11.66 -0.26 -15.54
CA ALA A 50 12.34 -0.35 -14.25
C ALA A 50 13.02 -1.71 -14.00
N THR A 51 12.61 -2.77 -14.70
CA THR A 51 13.27 -4.09 -14.61
C THR A 51 14.74 -4.07 -15.01
N ALA A 52 15.17 -3.09 -15.82
CA ALA A 52 16.56 -2.94 -16.26
C ALA A 52 17.36 -1.90 -15.43
N GLU A 53 16.71 -0.81 -15.00
CA GLU A 53 17.39 0.37 -14.45
C GLU A 53 17.10 0.61 -12.95
N GLY A 54 16.12 -0.10 -12.38
CA GLY A 54 15.57 0.19 -11.06
C GLY A 54 14.61 1.40 -11.05
N LEU A 55 13.88 1.57 -9.94
CA LEU A 55 13.03 2.74 -9.69
C LEU A 55 13.72 3.66 -8.69
N THR A 56 14.20 4.81 -9.15
CA THR A 56 14.82 5.84 -8.30
C THR A 56 13.87 6.99 -7.96
N ASP A 57 12.90 7.26 -8.83
CA ASP A 57 11.93 8.35 -8.69
C ASP A 57 10.49 7.86 -8.90
N ALA A 58 9.53 8.60 -8.32
CA ALA A 58 8.10 8.28 -8.37
C ALA A 58 7.82 6.82 -7.96
N LEU A 59 8.36 6.42 -6.81
CA LEU A 59 8.29 5.05 -6.29
C LEU A 59 6.84 4.66 -5.98
N PHE A 60 6.10 5.60 -5.41
CA PHE A 60 4.69 5.49 -5.02
C PHE A 60 3.78 6.27 -5.97
N TRP A 61 2.49 5.96 -5.94
CA TRP A 61 1.47 6.71 -6.66
C TRP A 61 1.35 8.14 -6.12
N PRO A 62 1.12 9.14 -7.00
CA PRO A 62 0.88 10.51 -6.58
C PRO A 62 -0.46 10.67 -5.84
N ASP A 63 -0.62 11.84 -5.23
CA ASP A 63 -1.88 12.26 -4.62
C ASP A 63 -2.99 12.50 -5.66
N SER A 64 -4.16 12.94 -5.18
CA SER A 64 -5.32 13.22 -6.03
C SER A 64 -5.11 14.37 -7.03
N ALA A 65 -4.20 15.29 -6.73
CA ALA A 65 -3.82 16.38 -7.63
C ALA A 65 -2.71 15.98 -8.63
N GLY A 66 -2.22 14.73 -8.57
CA GLY A 66 -1.12 14.25 -9.40
C GLY A 66 0.26 14.68 -8.90
N LYS A 67 0.36 15.25 -7.71
CA LYS A 67 1.63 15.64 -7.09
C LYS A 67 2.28 14.41 -6.44
N ALA A 68 3.59 14.27 -6.65
CA ALA A 68 4.35 13.21 -6.00
C ALA A 68 4.31 13.36 -4.47
N LEU A 69 4.17 12.23 -3.76
CA LEU A 69 4.22 12.21 -2.30
C LEU A 69 5.54 12.79 -1.81
N ALA A 70 5.48 13.72 -0.88
CA ALA A 70 6.64 14.41 -0.36
C ALA A 70 6.81 14.12 1.13
N ILE A 71 8.06 13.94 1.54
CA ILE A 71 8.41 13.76 2.95
C ILE A 71 8.13 15.09 3.67
N ARG A 72 7.35 15.03 4.75
CA ARG A 72 7.03 16.21 5.55
C ARG A 72 8.24 16.69 6.34
N SER A 73 8.31 18.00 6.59
CA SER A 73 9.45 18.65 7.25
C SER A 73 9.71 18.17 8.69
N ASN A 74 8.71 17.56 9.33
CA ASN A 74 8.78 17.01 10.69
C ASN A 74 9.04 15.49 10.70
N PHE A 75 9.77 14.98 9.71
CA PHE A 75 10.08 13.56 9.58
C PHE A 75 10.76 13.00 10.84
N VAL A 76 10.13 12.00 11.47
CA VAL A 76 10.51 11.52 12.81
C VAL A 76 11.61 10.45 12.76
N LEU A 77 11.73 9.72 11.64
CA LEU A 77 12.58 8.53 11.56
C LEU A 77 14.04 8.83 11.23
N LEU A 78 14.32 9.94 10.54
CA LEU A 78 15.67 10.33 10.15
C LEU A 78 15.83 11.84 10.36
N PRO A 79 16.89 12.30 11.04
CA PRO A 79 17.16 13.72 11.14
C PRO A 79 17.43 14.30 9.75
N THR A 80 16.62 15.28 9.34
CA THR A 80 16.78 16.02 8.07
C THR A 80 17.66 17.26 8.23
N GLU A 81 18.05 17.60 9.46
CA GLU A 81 18.64 18.90 9.83
C GLU A 81 20.13 19.02 9.50
N ASP A 82 20.86 17.92 9.26
CA ASP A 82 22.32 17.94 9.05
C ASP A 82 22.75 18.42 7.65
N GLY A 83 21.80 18.74 6.76
CA GLY A 83 22.07 19.39 5.47
C GLY A 83 22.85 18.58 4.44
N GLN A 84 23.12 17.28 4.68
CA GLN A 84 23.99 16.48 3.80
C GLN A 84 23.29 15.74 2.65
N LYS A 85 21.97 15.55 2.66
CA LYS A 85 21.16 15.13 1.50
C LYS A 85 19.68 15.29 1.86
N ALA A 86 18.85 15.82 0.95
CA ALA A 86 17.41 15.74 1.12
C ALA A 86 16.99 14.26 1.01
N LEU A 87 16.28 13.74 2.01
CA LEU A 87 15.75 12.38 1.96
C LEU A 87 14.79 12.24 0.78
N ASP A 88 14.92 11.14 0.05
CA ASP A 88 14.02 10.77 -1.03
C ASP A 88 13.08 9.61 -0.62
N GLN A 89 12.09 9.30 -1.48
CA GLN A 89 11.14 8.21 -1.20
C GLN A 89 11.84 6.84 -1.08
N VAL A 90 12.96 6.65 -1.79
CA VAL A 90 13.72 5.39 -1.80
C VAL A 90 14.44 5.21 -0.46
N ASP A 91 15.07 6.26 0.05
CA ASP A 91 15.74 6.28 1.35
C ASP A 91 14.74 5.86 2.46
N VAL A 92 13.54 6.42 2.45
CA VAL A 92 12.46 6.05 3.40
C VAL A 92 12.02 4.60 3.21
N PHE A 93 11.80 4.16 1.97
CA PHE A 93 11.39 2.80 1.68
C PHE A 93 12.43 1.76 2.14
N VAL A 94 13.72 2.01 1.91
CA VAL A 94 14.80 1.13 2.35
C VAL A 94 14.84 1.03 3.87
N VAL A 95 14.72 2.16 4.57
CA VAL A 95 14.71 2.18 6.04
C VAL A 95 13.50 1.42 6.61
N ILE A 96 12.30 1.64 6.08
CA ILE A 96 11.10 0.91 6.50
C ILE A 96 11.22 -0.58 6.19
N SER A 97 11.74 -0.94 5.01
CA SER A 97 11.96 -2.34 4.64
C SER A 97 12.94 -3.03 5.57
N ALA A 98 14.04 -2.37 5.92
CA ALA A 98 15.00 -2.88 6.89
C ALA A 98 14.40 -2.99 8.29
N LEU A 99 13.62 -1.99 8.74
CA LEU A 99 12.90 -2.03 10.02
C LEU A 99 11.97 -3.23 10.11
N LEU A 100 11.10 -3.43 9.12
CA LEU A 100 10.20 -4.58 9.09
C LEU A 100 10.98 -5.90 9.02
N ASN A 101 12.08 -5.95 8.28
CA ASN A 101 12.94 -7.12 8.22
C ASN A 101 13.57 -7.45 9.59
N ASN A 102 14.05 -6.46 10.32
CA ASN A 102 14.53 -6.63 11.69
C ASN A 102 13.42 -7.15 12.62
N LEU A 103 12.18 -6.68 12.47
CA LEU A 103 11.03 -7.19 13.23
C LEU A 103 10.69 -8.65 12.87
N ARG A 104 11.01 -9.12 11.66
CA ARG A 104 10.86 -10.52 11.26
C ARG A 104 11.97 -11.41 11.82
N GLU A 105 13.17 -10.86 12.03
CA GLU A 105 14.33 -11.61 12.51
C GLU A 105 14.55 -11.55 14.02
N THR A 106 13.98 -10.56 14.71
CA THR A 106 14.12 -10.43 16.15
C THR A 106 13.41 -11.54 16.93
N THR A 107 13.97 -11.90 18.07
CA THR A 107 13.35 -12.79 19.07
C THR A 107 12.63 -12.01 20.17
N ALA A 108 12.63 -10.68 20.11
CA ALA A 108 11.89 -9.83 21.05
C ALA A 108 10.38 -10.11 20.99
N ALA A 109 9.64 -9.72 22.04
CA ALA A 109 8.19 -9.92 22.09
C ALA A 109 7.47 -9.20 20.92
N GLU A 110 7.91 -7.99 20.61
CA GLU A 110 7.47 -7.20 19.46
C GLU A 110 8.21 -7.66 18.20
N ASN A 111 7.64 -8.65 17.52
CA ASN A 111 8.15 -9.22 16.28
C ASN A 111 7.00 -9.48 15.29
N LEU A 112 7.34 -9.72 14.02
CA LEU A 112 6.40 -10.08 12.96
C LEU A 112 6.42 -11.57 12.61
N ARG A 113 6.95 -12.42 13.50
CA ARG A 113 6.97 -13.87 13.30
C ARG A 113 5.59 -14.44 13.61
N SER A 114 4.89 -14.84 12.54
CA SER A 114 3.63 -15.58 12.65
C SER A 114 3.91 -17.09 12.81
N SER A 115 3.07 -17.77 13.58
CA SER A 115 3.04 -19.23 13.72
C SER A 115 1.74 -19.80 13.16
N GLN A 116 1.57 -21.12 13.21
CA GLN A 116 0.30 -21.76 12.82
C GLN A 116 -0.87 -21.36 13.73
N TYR A 117 -0.59 -20.93 14.96
CA TYR A 117 -1.60 -20.63 15.99
C TYR A 117 -1.81 -19.13 16.20
N GLU A 118 -0.83 -18.31 15.85
CA GLU A 118 -0.84 -16.87 16.08
C GLU A 118 -0.35 -16.15 14.84
N ARG A 119 -1.25 -15.38 14.20
CA ARG A 119 -0.89 -14.46 13.13
C ARG A 119 -0.60 -13.09 13.72
N LYS A 120 0.62 -12.61 13.51
CA LYS A 120 1.02 -11.27 13.91
C LYS A 120 0.86 -10.31 12.74
N VAL A 121 0.14 -9.22 12.99
CA VAL A 121 -0.13 -8.16 12.01
C VAL A 121 0.41 -6.83 12.53
N LEU A 122 0.77 -5.94 11.61
CA LEU A 122 1.10 -4.55 11.96
C LEU A 122 -0.16 -3.86 12.47
N SER A 123 -0.09 -3.23 13.64
CA SER A 123 -1.24 -2.48 14.16
C SER A 123 -1.64 -1.35 13.20
N PRO A 124 -2.94 -1.18 12.90
CA PRO A 124 -3.44 -0.04 12.12
C PRO A 124 -3.02 1.32 12.68
N THR A 125 -2.79 1.39 14.00
CA THR A 125 -2.33 2.61 14.68
C THR A 125 -0.99 3.14 14.17
N ASN A 126 -0.15 2.30 13.57
CA ASN A 126 1.09 2.74 12.93
C ASN A 126 0.81 3.74 11.79
N PHE A 127 -0.23 3.51 11.00
CA PHE A 127 -0.61 4.39 9.90
C PHE A 127 -1.23 5.70 10.39
N LEU A 128 -1.91 5.68 11.54
CA LEU A 128 -2.44 6.89 12.18
C LEU A 128 -1.33 7.75 12.80
N ARG A 129 -0.32 7.11 13.40
CA ARG A 129 0.80 7.79 14.05
C ARG A 129 1.71 8.48 13.03
N PHE A 130 1.91 7.83 11.89
CA PHE A 130 2.71 8.36 10.79
C PHE A 130 1.78 8.89 9.70
N ASN A 131 1.25 10.10 9.89
CA ASN A 131 0.44 10.80 8.89
C ASN A 131 1.30 11.43 7.79
N ASP A 132 2.23 10.67 7.22
CA ASP A 132 3.08 11.06 6.10
C ASP A 132 2.87 10.02 4.99
N GLY A 133 2.41 10.47 3.82
CA GLY A 133 2.05 9.56 2.74
C GLY A 133 3.21 8.67 2.27
N VAL A 134 4.45 9.15 2.33
CA VAL A 134 5.64 8.38 1.96
C VAL A 134 5.88 7.25 2.96
N ILE A 135 5.74 7.50 4.26
CA ILE A 135 5.87 6.47 5.31
C ILE A 135 4.75 5.43 5.19
N GLN A 136 3.51 5.88 5.02
CA GLN A 136 2.36 4.99 4.87
C GLN A 136 2.51 4.10 3.63
N ALA A 137 2.86 4.68 2.49
CA ALA A 137 3.12 3.94 1.26
C ALA A 137 4.28 2.96 1.42
N ALA A 138 5.39 3.39 2.04
CA ALA A 138 6.52 2.51 2.31
C ALA A 138 6.15 1.32 3.19
N LEU A 139 5.35 1.52 4.25
CA LEU A 139 4.85 0.44 5.10
C LEU A 139 3.99 -0.55 4.32
N LEU A 140 3.05 -0.06 3.50
CA LEU A 140 2.19 -0.90 2.65
C LEU A 140 3.01 -1.73 1.66
N ARG A 141 4.03 -1.12 1.04
CA ARG A 141 4.87 -1.78 0.02
C ARG A 141 5.89 -2.75 0.60
N ALA A 142 6.41 -2.47 1.80
CA ALA A 142 7.41 -3.29 2.46
C ALA A 142 6.82 -4.47 3.26
N ALA A 143 5.51 -4.43 3.55
CA ALA A 143 4.82 -5.50 4.27
C ALA A 143 4.79 -6.81 3.44
N ARG A 144 5.04 -7.95 4.11
CA ARG A 144 4.86 -9.28 3.51
C ARG A 144 3.40 -9.71 3.58
N ASN A 145 3.02 -10.65 2.71
CA ASN A 145 1.69 -11.26 2.73
C ASN A 145 1.37 -11.77 4.15
N GLY A 146 0.22 -11.37 4.68
CA GLY A 146 -0.23 -11.73 6.02
C GLY A 146 0.06 -10.67 7.10
N GLU A 147 1.07 -9.82 6.94
CA GLU A 147 1.41 -8.79 7.94
C GLU A 147 0.39 -7.65 8.01
N LEU A 148 -0.42 -7.49 6.96
CA LEU A 148 -1.56 -6.57 6.87
C LEU A 148 -2.88 -7.31 6.59
N ASN A 149 -2.95 -8.61 6.92
CA ASN A 149 -4.18 -9.39 6.79
C ASN A 149 -5.03 -9.25 8.06
N TYR A 150 -5.83 -8.18 8.13
CA TYR A 150 -6.74 -7.93 9.24
C TYR A 150 -7.97 -8.83 9.21
N ALA A 151 -8.40 -9.29 8.03
CA ALA A 151 -9.51 -10.21 7.84
C ALA A 151 -9.34 -11.56 8.56
N SER A 152 -8.09 -12.01 8.74
CA SER A 152 -7.76 -13.25 9.44
C SER A 152 -6.97 -13.01 10.73
N SER A 153 -7.01 -11.79 11.27
CA SER A 153 -6.31 -11.46 12.51
C SER A 153 -7.13 -11.86 13.73
N ASN A 154 -6.46 -12.13 14.85
CA ASN A 154 -7.13 -12.52 16.09
C ASN A 154 -7.94 -11.37 16.74
N ASP A 155 -7.67 -10.13 16.35
CA ASP A 155 -8.33 -8.93 16.86
C ASP A 155 -9.16 -8.28 15.76
N VAL A 156 -10.47 -8.52 15.83
CA VAL A 156 -11.51 -8.00 14.93
C VAL A 156 -11.49 -6.46 14.86
N ALA A 157 -11.04 -5.78 15.92
CA ALA A 157 -10.98 -4.33 15.92
C ALA A 157 -9.94 -3.78 14.92
N ASN A 158 -8.95 -4.57 14.52
CA ASN A 158 -7.93 -4.10 13.57
C ASN A 158 -8.52 -3.76 12.20
N SER A 159 -9.44 -4.60 11.69
CA SER A 159 -10.07 -4.35 10.40
C SER A 159 -10.92 -3.08 10.43
N ALA A 160 -11.72 -2.90 11.49
CA ALA A 160 -12.52 -1.70 11.70
C ALA A 160 -11.65 -0.44 11.85
N ASN A 161 -10.58 -0.50 12.65
CA ASN A 161 -9.66 0.63 12.85
C ASN A 161 -8.95 1.05 11.56
N MET A 162 -8.53 0.07 10.74
CA MET A 162 -7.94 0.35 9.43
C MET A 162 -8.97 0.96 8.48
N THR A 163 -10.21 0.45 8.51
CA THR A 163 -11.32 0.97 7.71
C THR A 163 -11.63 2.42 8.08
N ASP A 164 -11.72 2.74 9.36
CA ASP A 164 -11.93 4.11 9.84
C ASP A 164 -10.83 5.06 9.35
N HIS A 165 -9.57 4.59 9.28
CA HIS A 165 -8.47 5.36 8.72
C HIS A 165 -8.67 5.62 7.22
N ILE A 166 -8.97 4.57 6.45
CA ILE A 166 -9.20 4.69 5.00
C ILE A 166 -10.42 5.58 4.70
N LEU A 167 -11.51 5.46 5.45
CA LEU A 167 -12.70 6.31 5.30
C LEU A 167 -12.37 7.79 5.55
N LYS A 168 -11.55 8.10 6.56
CA LYS A 168 -11.06 9.47 6.79
C LYS A 168 -10.21 9.97 5.63
N MET A 169 -9.37 9.11 5.04
CA MET A 169 -8.58 9.47 3.85
C MET A 169 -9.48 9.73 2.64
N ILE A 170 -10.54 8.94 2.45
CA ILE A 170 -11.55 9.17 1.40
C ILE A 170 -12.24 10.53 1.60
N ASP A 171 -12.64 10.86 2.83
CA ASP A 171 -13.25 12.15 3.14
C ASP A 171 -12.29 13.33 2.88
N LYS A 172 -10.99 13.08 2.97
CA LYS A 172 -9.93 14.06 2.79
C LYS A 172 -9.12 13.85 1.50
N ALA A 173 -9.68 13.17 0.50
CA ALA A 173 -8.92 12.77 -0.69
C ALA A 173 -8.32 13.97 -1.46
N GLU A 174 -8.94 15.15 -1.38
CA GLU A 174 -8.49 16.40 -2.01
C GLU A 174 -7.44 17.16 -1.16
N PHE A 175 -7.07 16.65 0.01
CA PHE A 175 -6.17 17.28 0.97
C PHE A 175 -4.97 16.38 1.27
N GLU A 176 -3.92 16.96 1.88
CA GLU A 176 -2.67 16.25 2.22
C GLU A 176 -2.91 15.05 3.15
N ASP A 177 -3.94 15.07 3.98
CA ASP A 177 -4.30 13.94 4.87
C ASP A 177 -4.85 12.70 4.10
N GLY A 178 -5.25 12.87 2.83
CA GLY A 178 -5.71 11.79 1.96
C GLY A 178 -4.68 11.38 0.91
N GLU A 179 -3.46 11.92 0.93
CA GLU A 179 -2.48 11.83 -0.17
C GLU A 179 -2.11 10.38 -0.55
N ALA A 180 -2.04 9.47 0.43
CA ALA A 180 -1.69 8.07 0.22
C ALA A 180 -2.88 7.16 -0.12
N LEU A 181 -4.08 7.69 -0.33
CA LEU A 181 -5.30 6.90 -0.54
C LEU A 181 -5.14 5.88 -1.68
N THR A 182 -4.49 6.28 -2.77
CA THR A 182 -4.19 5.40 -3.91
C THR A 182 -3.37 4.17 -3.50
N GLU A 183 -2.38 4.34 -2.63
CA GLU A 183 -1.53 3.26 -2.14
C GLU A 183 -2.30 2.29 -1.23
N PHE A 184 -3.22 2.79 -0.40
CA PHE A 184 -4.10 1.93 0.40
C PHE A 184 -5.02 1.09 -0.48
N LEU A 185 -5.69 1.69 -1.46
CA LEU A 185 -6.60 0.94 -2.35
C LEU A 185 -5.84 -0.03 -3.24
N LEU A 186 -4.65 0.35 -3.69
CA LEU A 186 -3.78 -0.56 -4.42
C LEU A 186 -3.37 -1.73 -3.52
N ALA A 187 -2.92 -1.49 -2.28
CA ALA A 187 -2.54 -2.55 -1.35
C ALA A 187 -3.71 -3.52 -1.07
N ILE A 188 -4.95 -3.01 -1.01
CA ILE A 188 -6.16 -3.84 -0.99
C ILE A 188 -6.26 -4.65 -2.27
N GLY A 189 -6.23 -4.03 -3.45
CA GLY A 189 -6.30 -4.71 -4.75
C GLY A 189 -5.21 -5.77 -4.97
N LEU A 190 -4.03 -5.58 -4.39
CA LEU A 190 -2.92 -6.54 -4.41
C LEU A 190 -3.08 -7.68 -3.39
N GLY A 191 -4.08 -7.61 -2.50
CA GLY A 191 -4.29 -8.57 -1.42
C GLY A 191 -3.22 -8.55 -0.34
N THR A 192 -2.37 -7.50 -0.32
CA THR A 192 -1.36 -7.29 0.72
C THR A 192 -2.04 -6.79 1.99
N LEU A 193 -2.92 -5.78 1.84
CA LEU A 193 -3.84 -5.32 2.86
C LEU A 193 -5.18 -6.05 2.69
N ARG A 194 -5.67 -6.74 3.73
CA ARG A 194 -6.96 -7.44 3.70
C ARG A 194 -7.83 -7.02 4.86
N LEU A 195 -9.04 -6.58 4.56
CA LEU A 195 -10.08 -6.21 5.53
C LEU A 195 -11.15 -7.32 5.59
N GLU A 196 -11.90 -7.37 6.68
CA GLU A 196 -13.13 -8.16 6.74
C GLU A 196 -14.07 -7.74 5.60
N GLU A 197 -14.90 -8.68 5.13
CA GLU A 197 -15.78 -8.44 3.98
C GLU A 197 -16.71 -7.22 4.19
N ARG A 198 -17.30 -7.08 5.38
CA ARG A 198 -18.15 -5.93 5.73
C ARG A 198 -17.41 -4.59 5.65
N ASP A 199 -16.13 -4.60 6.02
CA ASP A 199 -15.27 -3.43 6.10
C ASP A 199 -14.79 -3.02 4.71
N LEU A 200 -14.36 -4.00 3.90
CA LEU A 200 -14.05 -3.82 2.49
C LEU A 200 -15.26 -3.25 1.73
N ASN A 201 -16.46 -3.82 1.95
CA ASN A 201 -17.68 -3.34 1.33
C ASN A 201 -17.99 -1.89 1.70
N SER A 202 -17.74 -1.50 2.95
CA SER A 202 -17.89 -0.10 3.40
C SER A 202 -16.95 0.85 2.65
N VAL A 203 -15.67 0.48 2.50
CA VAL A 203 -14.67 1.27 1.75
C VAL A 203 -15.09 1.41 0.29
N VAL A 204 -15.38 0.30 -0.39
CA VAL A 204 -15.76 0.28 -1.81
C VAL A 204 -17.04 1.10 -2.04
N HIS A 205 -18.07 0.89 -1.22
CA HIS A 205 -19.32 1.64 -1.29
C HIS A 205 -19.09 3.15 -1.16
N THR A 206 -18.27 3.57 -0.19
CA THR A 206 -17.99 4.99 0.06
C THR A 206 -17.25 5.64 -1.11
N ILE A 207 -16.29 4.94 -1.72
CA ILE A 207 -15.58 5.41 -2.91
C ILE A 207 -16.54 5.53 -4.10
N THR A 208 -17.34 4.49 -4.35
CA THR A 208 -18.31 4.46 -5.45
C THR A 208 -19.35 5.58 -5.31
N ALA A 209 -19.77 5.91 -4.09
CA ALA A 209 -20.67 7.03 -3.81
C ALA A 209 -20.04 8.42 -4.03
N LYS A 210 -18.70 8.51 -4.08
CA LYS A 210 -17.94 9.78 -4.17
C LYS A 210 -17.02 9.84 -5.39
N LEU A 211 -17.26 9.05 -6.44
CA LEU A 211 -16.36 8.91 -7.59
C LEU A 211 -15.90 10.24 -8.20
N GLU A 212 -16.77 11.25 -8.24
CA GLU A 212 -16.47 12.58 -8.79
C GLU A 212 -15.33 13.30 -8.05
N LYS A 213 -15.11 12.98 -6.78
CA LYS A 213 -14.06 13.57 -5.92
C LYS A 213 -12.84 12.67 -5.76
N MET A 214 -12.88 11.48 -6.35
CA MET A 214 -11.83 10.48 -6.20
C MET A 214 -10.86 10.55 -7.37
N PRO A 215 -9.57 10.25 -7.16
CA PRO A 215 -8.66 10.01 -8.26
C PRO A 215 -9.23 8.92 -9.18
N ARG A 216 -9.17 9.12 -10.50
CA ARG A 216 -9.76 8.17 -11.47
C ARG A 216 -9.29 6.73 -11.24
N PHE A 217 -8.01 6.55 -10.89
CA PHE A 217 -7.44 5.23 -10.61
C PHE A 217 -8.02 4.59 -9.33
N VAL A 218 -8.27 5.36 -8.27
CA VAL A 218 -8.94 4.89 -7.05
C VAL A 218 -10.36 4.40 -7.36
N GLY A 219 -11.10 5.14 -8.19
CA GLY A 219 -12.43 4.71 -8.65
C GLY A 219 -12.39 3.41 -9.46
N ILE A 220 -11.40 3.25 -10.33
CA ILE A 220 -11.20 2.00 -11.11
C ILE A 220 -10.90 0.83 -10.18
N LEU A 221 -10.00 1.01 -9.21
CA LEU A 221 -9.67 -0.01 -8.22
C LEU A 221 -10.91 -0.45 -7.43
N ALA A 222 -11.71 0.50 -6.93
CA ALA A 222 -12.94 0.19 -6.19
C ALA A 222 -13.95 -0.59 -7.03
N ARG A 223 -14.18 -0.20 -8.29
CA ARG A 223 -15.07 -0.92 -9.21
C ARG A 223 -14.54 -2.30 -9.57
N ALA A 224 -13.23 -2.45 -9.74
CA ALA A 224 -12.60 -3.75 -10.01
C ALA A 224 -12.68 -4.70 -8.80
N LEU A 225 -12.57 -4.16 -7.58
CA LEU A 225 -12.80 -4.89 -6.33
C LEU A 225 -14.26 -5.36 -6.25
N GLU A 226 -15.23 -4.46 -6.49
CA GLU A 226 -16.66 -4.80 -6.51
C GLU A 226 -17.00 -5.87 -7.55
N ALA A 227 -16.37 -5.82 -8.73
CA ALA A 227 -16.55 -6.78 -9.80
C ALA A 227 -15.77 -8.10 -9.61
N GLY A 228 -15.05 -8.26 -8.50
CA GLY A 228 -14.26 -9.46 -8.19
C GLY A 228 -13.14 -9.74 -9.19
N LYS A 229 -12.60 -8.69 -9.85
CA LYS A 229 -11.56 -8.84 -10.89
C LYS A 229 -10.15 -8.89 -10.34
N LEU A 230 -9.97 -8.43 -9.10
CA LEU A 230 -8.67 -8.41 -8.45
C LEU A 230 -8.44 -9.68 -7.62
N PRO A 231 -7.18 -10.14 -7.49
CA PRO A 231 -6.83 -11.44 -6.94
C PRO A 231 -7.08 -11.61 -5.43
N ILE A 232 -7.65 -10.61 -4.77
CA ILE A 232 -7.95 -10.62 -3.32
C ILE A 232 -8.77 -11.83 -2.87
N HIS A 233 -9.55 -12.43 -3.78
CA HIS A 233 -10.44 -13.56 -3.50
C HIS A 233 -9.84 -14.95 -3.78
N HIS A 234 -8.64 -15.07 -4.36
CA HIS A 234 -8.15 -16.35 -4.90
C HIS A 234 -7.28 -17.20 -3.97
N SER A 235 -7.05 -16.79 -2.72
CA SER A 235 -6.08 -17.47 -1.84
C SER A 235 -6.65 -18.29 -0.66
N ASP A 236 -7.96 -18.51 -0.57
CA ASP A 236 -8.54 -19.35 0.50
C ASP A 236 -8.99 -20.75 0.03
N GLN A 237 -8.58 -21.21 -1.16
CA GLN A 237 -8.85 -22.58 -1.62
C GLN A 237 -7.63 -23.51 -1.73
N LEU A 238 -6.46 -23.11 -1.22
CA LEU A 238 -5.31 -24.01 -1.17
C LEU A 238 -4.57 -23.90 0.17
N ARG A 239 -5.15 -24.55 1.19
CA ARG A 239 -4.53 -25.50 2.14
C ARG A 239 -5.25 -25.51 3.48
#